data_AF-A0A967WEM1-F1
#
_entry.id   AF-A0A967WEM1-F1
#
_cell.length_a   1.000
_cell.length_b   1.000
_cell.length_c   1.000
_cell.angle_alpha   90.00
_cell.angle_beta   90.00
_cell.angle_gamma   90.00
#
_symmetry.space_group_name_H-M   'P 1'
#
loop_
_entity.id
_entity.type
_entity.pdbx_description
1 polymer ?
#
loop_
_entity_poly.entity_id
_entity_poly.type
_entity_poly.pdbx_seq_one_letter_code
_entity_poly.pdbx_strand_id
1 'polypeptide(L)' 'RQFSDRVYGVDIEVERVAEGATRLPDLLAAAAEALPFADQCLDVVLLHEALEHVEDDRQVVHEAYRV' A
#
# COMPACT_ATOMS: atom_id res chain seq x y z
N ARG A 1 3.35 -14.10 -3.15
CA ARG A 1 2.36 -14.92 -2.39
C ARG A 1 2.93 -16.26 -1.90
N GLN A 2 4.26 -16.43 -1.74
CA GLN A 2 4.83 -17.67 -1.18
C GLN A 2 4.52 -17.84 0.32
N PHE A 3 4.35 -16.74 1.04
CA PHE A 3 4.21 -16.73 2.51
C PHE A 3 2.80 -16.32 2.99
N SER A 4 1.97 -15.76 2.12
CA SER A 4 0.57 -15.39 2.40
C SER A 4 -0.20 -15.23 1.09
N ASP A 5 -1.48 -15.60 1.13
CA ASP A 5 -2.44 -15.39 0.04
C ASP A 5 -3.16 -14.04 0.13
N ARG A 6 -3.08 -13.37 1.29
CA ARG A 6 -3.64 -12.02 1.54
C ARG A 6 -2.51 -11.01 1.48
N VAL A 7 -2.21 -10.56 0.27
CA VAL A 7 -1.16 -9.56 0.00
C VAL A 7 -1.76 -8.50 -0.90
N TYR A 8 -1.71 -7.26 -0.43
CA TYR A 8 -2.16 -6.08 -1.15
C TYR A 8 -0.95 -5.23 -1.53
N GLY A 9 -0.93 -4.70 -2.75
CA GLY A 9 0.05 -3.70 -3.17
C GLY A 9 -0.62 -2.36 -3.37
N VAL A 10 0.07 -1.29 -2.98
CA VAL A 10 -0.44 0.09 -3.11
C VAL A 10 0.62 0.93 -3.80
N ASP A 11 0.20 1.71 -4.79
CA ASP A 11 1.03 2.70 -5.48
C ASP A 11 0.15 3.91 -5.82
N ILE A 12 0.71 5.12 -5.86
CA ILE A 12 -0.04 6.33 -6.20
C ILE A 12 -0.29 6.45 -7.72
N GLU A 13 0.56 5.80 -8.52
CA GLU A 13 0.53 5.85 -9.99
C GLU A 13 -0.55 4.90 -10.54
N VAL A 14 -1.74 5.45 -10.79
CA VAL A 14 -2.93 4.71 -11.27
C VAL A 14 -2.63 3.86 -12.50
N GLU A 15 -1.88 4.38 -13.46
CA GLU A 15 -1.52 3.68 -14.69
C GLU A 15 -0.65 2.45 -14.42
N ARG A 16 0.31 2.55 -13.48
CA ARG A 16 1.17 1.42 -13.10
C ARG A 16 0.39 0.36 -12.35
N VAL A 17 -0.51 0.77 -11.46
CA VAL A 17 -1.44 -0.14 -10.78
C VAL A 17 -2.29 -0.88 -11.79
N ALA A 18 -2.88 -0.17 -12.76
CA ALA A 18 -3.72 -0.78 -13.80
C ALA A 18 -2.93 -1.78 -14.65
N GLU A 19 -1.69 -1.46 -15.05
CA GLU A 19 -0.83 -2.39 -15.77
C GLU A 19 -0.50 -3.62 -14.91
N GLY A 20 -0.07 -3.41 -13.67
CA GLY A 20 0.29 -4.50 -12.75
C GLY A 20 -0.88 -5.42 -12.43
N ALA A 21 -2.10 -4.85 -12.32
CA ALA A 21 -3.33 -5.58 -12.00
C ALA A 21 -3.68 -6.63 -13.07
N THR A 22 -3.15 -6.50 -14.29
CA THR A 22 -3.31 -7.53 -15.34
C THR A 22 -2.61 -8.84 -15.01
N ARG A 23 -1.62 -8.84 -14.11
CA ARG A 23 -0.78 -9.99 -13.75
C ARG A 23 -0.84 -10.33 -12.27
N LEU A 24 -1.13 -9.36 -11.41
CA LEU A 24 -1.13 -9.51 -9.96
C LEU A 24 -2.45 -8.97 -9.37
N PRO A 25 -3.27 -9.80 -8.72
CA PRO A 25 -4.47 -9.32 -8.04
C PRO A 25 -4.13 -8.51 -6.79
N ASP A 26 -5.13 -7.77 -6.29
CA ASP A 26 -5.08 -7.00 -5.05
C ASP A 26 -4.09 -5.81 -5.06
N LEU A 27 -3.95 -5.17 -6.23
CA LEU A 27 -3.28 -3.88 -6.35
C LEU A 27 -4.30 -2.73 -6.27
N LEU A 28 -3.98 -1.69 -5.51
CA LEU A 28 -4.82 -0.51 -5.32
C LEU A 28 -4.04 0.76 -5.63
N ALA A 29 -4.73 1.74 -6.22
CA ALA A 29 -4.18 3.07 -6.42
C ALA A 29 -4.58 3.97 -5.25
N ALA A 30 -3.61 4.39 -4.44
CA ALA A 30 -3.83 5.28 -3.31
C ALA A 30 -2.53 5.95 -2.86
N ALA A 31 -2.65 7.11 -2.22
CA ALA A 31 -1.55 7.74 -1.51
C ALA A 31 -1.23 6.96 -0.22
N ALA A 32 0.04 6.88 0.16
CA ALA A 32 0.47 6.13 1.35
C ALA A 32 0.03 6.82 2.65
N GLU A 33 -0.28 8.11 2.59
CA GLU A 33 -0.81 8.95 3.67
C GLU A 33 -2.28 8.65 4.00
N ALA A 34 -3.00 7.99 3.08
CA ALA A 34 -4.44 7.71 3.16
C ALA A 34 -4.76 6.36 2.49
N LEU A 35 -4.39 5.27 3.15
CA LEU A 35 -4.57 3.91 2.69
C LEU A 35 -6.06 3.51 2.73
N PRO A 36 -6.57 2.84 1.68
CA PRO A 36 -7.99 2.48 1.53
C PRO A 36 -8.36 1.22 2.33
N PHE A 37 -7.85 1.08 3.55
CA PHE A 37 -8.09 -0.05 4.43
C PHE A 37 -8.75 0.42 5.72
N ALA A 38 -9.51 -0.48 6.33
CA ALA A 38 -10.10 -0.27 7.66
C ALA A 38 -9.00 -0.27 8.73
N ASP A 39 -9.32 0.29 9.89
CA ASP A 39 -8.41 0.26 11.03
C ASP A 39 -8.12 -1.19 11.48
N GLN A 40 -6.86 -1.47 11.79
CA GLN A 40 -6.37 -2.71 12.40
C GLN A 40 -6.75 -3.99 11.62
N CYS A 41 -6.68 -3.93 10.28
CA CYS A 41 -7.07 -5.01 9.39
C CYS A 41 -5.89 -5.75 8.74
N LEU A 42 -4.67 -5.20 8.83
CA LEU A 42 -3.43 -5.77 8.32
C LEU A 42 -2.50 -6.20 9.47
N ASP A 43 -1.97 -7.43 9.38
CA ASP A 43 -1.01 -7.94 10.37
C ASP A 43 0.40 -7.38 10.18
N VAL A 44 0.75 -7.02 8.93
CA VAL A 44 2.08 -6.53 8.53
C VAL A 44 1.93 -5.47 7.45
N VAL A 45 2.62 -4.36 7.63
CA VAL A 45 2.81 -3.32 6.61
C VAL A 45 4.29 -3.25 6.25
N LEU A 46 4.60 -3.29 4.95
CA LEU A 46 5.95 -3.16 4.41
C LEU A 46 6.03 -1.87 3.59
N LEU A 47 6.87 -0.94 4.04
CA LEU A 47 7.22 0.27 3.30
C LEU A 47 8.56 0.03 2.62
N HIS A 48 8.54 -0.25 1.32
CA HIS A 48 9.74 -0.61 0.56
C HIS A 48 10.18 0.56 -0.32
N GLU A 49 11.16 1.35 0.18
CA GLU A 49 11.70 2.54 -0.53
C GLU A 49 10.56 3.49 -0.99
N ALA A 50 9.63 3.76 -0.07
CA ALA A 50 8.44 4.58 -0.32
C ALA A 50 8.46 5.91 0.46
N LEU A 51 9.08 5.95 1.64
CA LEU A 51 9.01 7.10 2.55
C LEU A 51 9.76 8.33 2.05
N GLU A 52 10.68 8.16 1.11
CA GLU A 52 11.47 9.25 0.54
C GLU A 52 10.76 10.00 -0.60
N HIS A 53 9.60 9.49 -1.06
CA HIS A 53 8.86 10.03 -2.20
C HIS A 53 7.48 10.60 -1.83
N VAL A 54 7.13 10.62 -0.54
CA VAL A 54 5.81 11.05 -0.02
C VAL A 54 5.84 12.50 0.44
N GLU A 55 4.65 13.11 0.59
CA GLU A 55 4.54 14.51 1.02
C GLU A 55 4.74 14.65 2.54
N ASP A 56 4.24 13.68 3.32
CA ASP A 56 4.34 13.64 4.78
C ASP A 56 4.66 12.21 5.26
N ASP A 57 5.94 11.94 5.49
CA ASP A 57 6.44 10.63 5.95
C ASP A 57 5.88 10.23 7.33
N ARG A 58 5.61 11.20 8.21
CA ARG A 58 5.00 10.95 9.52
C ARG A 58 3.57 10.49 9.36
N GLN A 59 2.80 11.13 8.47
CA GLN A 59 1.44 10.72 8.18
C GLN A 59 1.42 9.30 7.60
N VAL A 60 2.36 8.94 6.71
CA VAL A 60 2.47 7.55 6.21
C VAL A 60 2.72 6.55 7.34
N VAL A 61 3.59 6.86 8.30
CA VAL A 61 3.84 5.97 9.45
C VAL A 61 2.59 5.85 10.34
N HIS A 62 1.87 6.95 10.56
CA HIS A 62 0.60 6.92 11.29
C HIS A 62 -0.45 6.07 10.57
N GLU A 63 -0.51 6.19 9.25
CA GLU A 63 -1.45 5.45 8.42
C GLU A 63 -1.11 3.97 8.36
N ALA A 64 0.17 3.61 8.23
CA ALA A 64 0.66 2.24 8.30
C ALA A 64 0.39 1.58 9.67
N TYR A 65 0.41 2.36 10.75
CA TYR A 65 0.04 1.86 12.09
C TYR A 65 -1.48 1.73 12.27
N ARG A 66 -2.27 2.58 11.60
CA ARG A 66 -3.73 2.57 11.69
C ARG A 66 -4.31 1.30 11.09
N VAL A 67 -3.83 0.89 9.92
CA VAL A 67 -4.42 -0.18 9.08
C VAL A 67 -4.10 -1.59 9.54
#